data_AF-A0A8T5KUF1-F1
#
_entry.id   AF-A0A8T5KUF1-F1
#
_cell.length_a   1.000
_cell.length_b   1.000
_cell.length_c   1.000
_cell.angle_alpha   90.00
_cell.angle_beta   90.00
_cell.angle_gamma   90.00
#
_symmetry.space_group_name_H-M   'P 1'
#
loop_
_entity.id
_entity.type
_entity.pdbx_description
1 polymer ?
#
loop_
_entity_poly.entity_id
_entity_poly.type
_entity_poly.pdbx_seq_one_letter_code
_entity_poly.pdbx_strand_id
1 'polypeptide(L)'
;MVNVKDILRKHSAKIEEQIESTNVSGVGFSQEYIKFKEEMAPELSRYERWCQSLGNVVKLSVAEKDKERIRRQLEIAHVDIEPWQALTLSVMTFISMFALGLFISIAIALIKGVGKGGLVSGVFANFPFLFLFLIFILSLFLFYFVNGYPARLANKWRLKASSQMVPALLYVVVYMRHTSNLEKAIAFASEHLEYPLALDFKKIFYEVSLGKFSS
;
A
#
# COMPACT_ATOMS: atom_id res chain seq x y z
N MET A 1 17.17 -29.94 -15.50
CA MET A 1 17.10 -28.47 -15.63
C MET A 1 15.87 -28.15 -16.45
N VAL A 2 14.87 -27.47 -15.87
CA VAL A 2 13.68 -27.05 -16.61
C VAL A 2 14.12 -25.99 -17.62
N ASN A 3 14.01 -26.31 -18.92
CA ASN A 3 14.44 -25.40 -19.97
C ASN A 3 13.44 -24.25 -20.08
N VAL A 4 13.93 -23.01 -20.11
CA VAL A 4 13.10 -21.79 -20.24
C VAL A 4 12.14 -21.89 -21.44
N LYS A 5 12.56 -22.59 -22.51
CA LYS A 5 11.71 -22.88 -23.68
C LYS A 5 10.47 -23.71 -23.36
N ASP A 6 10.55 -24.65 -22.42
CA ASP A 6 9.40 -25.49 -22.04
C ASP A 6 8.39 -24.73 -21.18
N ILE A 7 8.87 -23.83 -20.31
CA ILE A 7 8.01 -22.92 -19.55
C ILE A 7 7.29 -21.97 -20.52
N LEU A 8 8.02 -21.35 -21.44
CA LEU A 8 7.45 -20.46 -22.46
C LEU A 8 6.40 -21.20 -23.30
N ARG A 9 6.70 -22.41 -23.80
CA ARG A 9 5.76 -23.20 -24.60
C ARG A 9 4.48 -23.53 -23.84
N LYS A 10 4.57 -23.92 -22.57
CA LYS A 10 3.40 -24.25 -21.74
C LYS A 10 2.53 -23.03 -21.46
N HIS A 11 3.15 -21.88 -21.18
CA HIS A 11 2.41 -20.63 -21.01
C HIS A 11 1.80 -20.16 -22.33
N SER A 12 2.53 -20.25 -23.46
CA SER A 12 2.01 -19.92 -24.79
C SER A 12 0.80 -20.77 -25.16
N ALA A 13 0.85 -22.09 -24.99
CA ALA A 13 -0.27 -22.97 -25.31
C ALA A 13 -1.52 -22.66 -24.48
N LYS A 14 -1.35 -22.31 -23.19
CA LYS A 14 -2.47 -21.90 -22.32
C LYS A 14 -3.08 -20.56 -22.75
N ILE A 15 -2.25 -19.65 -23.25
CA ILE A 15 -2.70 -18.34 -23.76
C ILE A 15 -3.43 -18.51 -25.09
N GLU A 16 -2.95 -19.40 -25.96
CA GLU A 16 -3.56 -19.73 -27.25
C GLU A 16 -4.96 -20.33 -27.08
N GLU A 17 -5.15 -21.20 -26.09
CA GLU A 17 -6.45 -21.74 -25.69
C GLU A 17 -7.42 -20.66 -25.14
N GLN A 18 -6.90 -19.66 -24.41
CA GLN A 18 -7.69 -18.52 -23.94
C GLN A 18 -8.11 -17.58 -25.07
N ILE A 19 -7.30 -17.46 -26.12
CA ILE A 19 -7.62 -16.68 -27.33
C ILE A 19 -8.69 -17.37 -28.18
N GLU A 20 -8.62 -18.69 -28.35
CA GLU A 20 -9.63 -19.44 -29.11
C GLU A 20 -11.01 -19.48 -28.42
N SER A 21 -11.03 -19.45 -27.08
CA SER A 21 -12.28 -19.46 -26.30
C SER A 21 -12.92 -18.07 -26.12
N THR A 22 -12.14 -16.99 -26.25
CA THR A 22 -12.64 -15.62 -26.07
C THR A 22 -13.03 -15.01 -27.42
N ASN A 23 -14.32 -15.11 -27.78
CA ASN A 23 -14.88 -14.35 -28.89
C ASN A 23 -14.82 -12.84 -28.60
N VAL A 24 -13.80 -12.14 -29.12
CA VAL A 24 -13.53 -10.69 -28.95
C VAL A 24 -14.54 -9.81 -29.72
N SER A 25 -15.74 -10.30 -30.04
CA SER A 25 -16.69 -9.67 -30.96
C SER A 25 -17.86 -8.92 -30.29
N GLY A 26 -17.84 -8.73 -28.97
CA GLY A 26 -18.97 -8.08 -28.28
C GLY A 26 -18.63 -7.47 -26.92
N VAL A 27 -17.49 -6.80 -26.79
CA VAL A 27 -17.12 -6.14 -25.54
C VAL A 27 -17.82 -4.79 -25.48
N GLY A 28 -18.88 -4.70 -24.66
CA GLY A 28 -19.68 -3.49 -24.51
C GLY A 28 -18.92 -2.43 -23.73
N PHE A 29 -18.45 -1.38 -24.41
CA PHE A 29 -17.71 -0.25 -23.84
C PHE A 29 -18.33 0.36 -22.58
N SER A 30 -19.66 0.31 -22.41
CA SER A 30 -20.33 0.86 -21.22
C SER A 30 -20.08 0.04 -19.95
N GLN A 31 -20.03 -1.29 -20.04
CA GLN A 31 -19.77 -2.15 -18.88
C GLN A 31 -18.30 -2.12 -18.48
N GLU A 32 -17.40 -2.14 -19.47
CA GLU A 32 -15.97 -1.95 -19.20
C GLU A 32 -15.68 -0.59 -18.61
N TYR A 33 -16.36 0.47 -19.05
CA TYR A 33 -16.20 1.80 -18.48
C TYR A 33 -16.69 1.88 -17.02
N ILE A 34 -17.83 1.28 -16.69
CA ILE A 34 -18.32 1.23 -15.30
C ILE A 34 -17.35 0.42 -14.44
N LYS A 35 -16.91 -0.74 -14.93
CA LYS A 35 -15.94 -1.59 -14.26
C LYS A 35 -14.60 -0.86 -14.09
N PHE A 36 -14.10 -0.18 -15.11
CA PHE A 36 -12.90 0.66 -15.03
C PHE A 36 -13.06 1.78 -14.00
N LYS A 37 -14.20 2.48 -13.98
CA LYS A 37 -14.48 3.53 -13.00
C LYS A 37 -14.52 2.99 -11.57
N GLU A 38 -15.06 1.79 -11.37
CA GLU A 38 -15.07 1.10 -10.08
C GLU A 38 -13.66 0.65 -9.68
N GLU A 39 -12.87 0.11 -10.61
CA GLU A 39 -11.48 -0.31 -10.38
C GLU A 39 -10.53 0.88 -10.14
N MET A 40 -10.83 2.04 -10.74
CA MET A 40 -10.12 3.31 -10.55
C MET A 40 -10.58 4.08 -9.32
N ALA A 41 -11.66 3.67 -8.66
CA ALA A 41 -12.10 4.32 -7.44
C ALA A 41 -11.00 4.17 -6.38
N PRO A 42 -10.61 5.25 -5.67
CA PRO A 42 -9.54 5.17 -4.68
C PRO A 42 -9.96 4.21 -3.56
N GLU A 43 -9.43 2.99 -3.59
CA GLU A 43 -9.57 2.06 -2.47
C GLU A 43 -8.71 2.59 -1.32
N LEU A 44 -9.35 3.34 -0.42
CA LEU A 44 -8.68 3.90 0.75
C LEU A 44 -8.04 2.77 1.57
N SER A 45 -6.72 2.68 1.48
CA SER A 45 -5.95 1.71 2.25
C SER A 45 -6.26 1.89 3.72
N ARG A 46 -6.24 0.81 4.52
CA ARG A 46 -6.38 0.92 5.98
C ARG A 46 -5.43 1.99 6.52
N TYR A 47 -4.18 1.98 6.06
CA TYR A 47 -3.16 2.95 6.43
C TYR A 47 -3.55 4.40 6.08
N GLU A 48 -4.12 4.62 4.90
CA GLU A 48 -4.56 5.93 4.43
C GLU A 48 -5.69 6.50 5.28
N ARG A 49 -6.67 5.68 5.65
CA ARG A 49 -7.75 6.08 6.58
C ARG A 49 -7.21 6.55 7.93
N TRP A 50 -6.21 5.86 8.49
CA TRP A 50 -5.56 6.26 9.74
C TRP A 50 -4.75 7.56 9.57
N CYS A 51 -4.06 7.73 8.44
CA CYS A 51 -3.30 8.95 8.15
C CYS A 51 -4.21 10.17 7.97
N GLN A 52 -5.31 10.05 7.23
CA GLN A 52 -6.26 11.14 7.00
C GLN A 52 -7.00 11.52 8.28
N SER A 53 -7.44 10.53 9.06
CA SER A 53 -8.12 10.74 10.35
C SER A 53 -7.23 11.51 11.34
N LEU A 54 -5.96 11.12 11.47
CA LEU A 54 -5.02 11.78 12.38
C LEU A 54 -4.48 13.10 11.82
N GLY A 55 -4.36 13.20 10.49
CA GLY A 55 -3.93 14.41 9.79
C GLY A 55 -4.85 15.60 10.10
N ASN A 56 -6.16 15.40 10.08
CA ASN A 56 -7.10 16.48 10.37
C ASN A 56 -6.99 17.06 11.79
N VAL A 57 -6.33 16.36 12.73
CA VAL A 57 -6.23 16.77 14.14
C VAL A 57 -4.92 17.53 14.44
N VAL A 58 -3.78 17.13 13.84
CA VAL A 58 -2.46 17.68 14.20
C VAL A 58 -1.55 17.90 12.99
N LYS A 59 -1.30 19.17 12.64
CA LYS A 59 -0.31 19.58 11.64
C LYS A 59 1.07 19.71 12.29
N LEU A 60 1.90 18.67 12.16
CA LEU A 60 3.28 18.70 12.63
C LEU A 60 4.22 19.17 11.51
N SER A 61 5.03 20.20 11.75
CA SER A 61 6.01 20.68 10.76
C SER A 61 7.17 19.70 10.63
N VAL A 62 7.36 19.13 9.45
CA VAL A 62 8.44 18.18 9.15
C VAL A 62 9.63 18.91 8.56
N ALA A 63 10.85 18.47 8.87
CA ALA A 63 12.07 18.95 8.22
C ALA A 63 12.05 18.66 6.71
N GLU A 64 12.48 19.61 5.87
CA GLU A 64 12.34 19.54 4.41
C GLU A 64 12.94 18.25 3.79
N LYS A 65 14.02 17.73 4.36
CA LYS A 65 14.69 16.48 3.93
C LYS A 65 13.83 15.23 4.10
N ASP A 66 13.13 15.10 5.23
CA ASP A 66 12.26 13.94 5.48
C ASP A 66 10.96 14.05 4.68
N LYS A 67 10.47 15.27 4.48
CA LYS A 67 9.30 15.54 3.65
C LYS A 67 9.50 15.07 2.21
N GLU A 68 10.64 15.38 1.60
CA GLU A 68 10.93 14.96 0.22
C GLU A 68 11.11 13.44 0.10
N ARG A 69 11.81 12.82 1.06
CA ARG A 69 12.00 11.36 1.08
C ARG A 69 10.68 10.62 1.19
N ILE A 70 9.81 11.05 2.10
CA ILE A 70 8.49 10.43 2.31
C ILE A 70 7.60 10.70 1.10
N ARG A 71 7.60 11.93 0.56
CA ARG A 71 6.83 12.29 -0.64
C ARG A 71 7.11 11.35 -1.82
N ARG A 72 8.38 11.13 -2.15
CA ARG A 72 8.75 10.20 -3.23
C ARG A 72 8.24 8.77 -2.98
N GLN A 73 8.26 8.31 -1.73
CA GLN A 73 7.75 6.98 -1.38
C GLN A 73 6.22 6.89 -1.51
N LEU A 74 5.51 7.96 -1.17
CA LEU A 74 4.06 8.05 -1.29
C LEU A 74 3.62 8.12 -2.76
N GLU A 75 4.32 8.89 -3.58
CA GLU A 75 4.09 8.98 -5.03
C GLU A 75 4.29 7.61 -5.70
N ILE A 76 5.36 6.87 -5.35
CA ILE A 76 5.57 5.49 -5.87
C ILE A 76 4.46 4.55 -5.41
N ALA A 77 4.00 4.69 -4.17
CA ALA A 77 2.96 3.85 -3.60
C ALA A 77 1.54 4.20 -4.08
N HIS A 78 1.37 5.27 -4.87
CA HIS A 78 0.07 5.80 -5.32
C HIS A 78 -0.92 5.98 -4.15
N VAL A 79 -0.43 6.51 -3.03
CA VAL A 79 -1.27 6.79 -1.85
C VAL A 79 -1.50 8.28 -1.71
N ASP A 80 -2.76 8.70 -1.67
CA ASP A 80 -3.18 10.10 -1.56
C ASP A 80 -3.10 10.59 -0.10
N ILE A 81 -1.88 10.74 0.42
CA ILE A 81 -1.62 11.35 1.73
C ILE A 81 -0.49 12.37 1.66
N GLU A 82 -0.57 13.39 2.51
CA GLU A 82 0.49 14.38 2.62
C GLU A 82 1.64 13.86 3.52
N PRO A 83 2.92 14.18 3.22
CA PRO A 83 4.06 13.66 3.99
C PRO A 83 4.00 13.92 5.50
N TRP A 84 3.39 15.03 5.91
CA TRP A 84 3.23 15.36 7.33
C TRP A 84 2.20 14.46 8.02
N GLN A 85 1.17 13.96 7.33
CA GLN A 85 0.17 13.05 7.89
C GLN A 85 0.80 11.70 8.26
N ALA A 86 1.68 11.18 7.42
CA ALA A 86 2.43 9.95 7.69
C ALA A 86 3.35 10.08 8.92
N LEU A 87 3.95 11.27 9.10
CA LEU A 87 4.79 11.56 10.25
C LEU A 87 3.95 11.78 11.52
N THR A 88 2.84 12.51 11.43
CA THR A 88 1.87 12.69 12.52
C THR A 88 1.36 11.34 13.02
N LEU A 89 1.02 10.39 12.15
CA LEU A 89 0.64 9.03 12.56
C LEU A 89 1.76 8.35 13.37
N SER A 90 3.01 8.45 12.91
CA SER A 90 4.15 7.86 13.60
C SER A 90 4.33 8.44 15.01
N VAL A 91 4.30 9.78 15.14
CA VAL A 91 4.42 10.47 16.43
C VAL A 91 3.22 10.19 17.34
N MET A 92 2.01 10.17 16.80
CA MET A 92 0.81 9.91 17.58
C MET A 92 0.78 8.48 18.12
N THR A 93 1.17 7.49 17.32
CA THR A 93 1.29 6.10 17.82
C THR A 93 2.31 5.98 18.96
N PHE A 94 3.43 6.70 18.89
CA PHE A 94 4.39 6.79 19.97
C PHE A 94 3.79 7.41 21.24
N ILE A 95 3.15 8.57 21.12
CA ILE A 95 2.55 9.29 22.26
C ILE A 95 1.42 8.46 22.89
N SER A 96 0.53 7.89 22.08
CA SER A 96 -0.58 7.08 22.57
C SER A 96 -0.09 5.83 23.29
N MET A 97 0.90 5.11 22.75
CA MET A 97 1.42 3.90 23.39
C MET A 97 2.18 4.22 24.67
N PHE A 98 2.94 5.32 24.69
CA PHE A 98 3.62 5.79 25.88
C PHE A 98 2.63 6.24 26.97
N ALA A 99 1.60 7.01 26.61
CA ALA A 99 0.57 7.45 27.53
C ALA A 99 -0.20 6.27 28.14
N LEU A 100 -0.62 5.30 27.32
CA LEU A 100 -1.24 4.06 27.81
C LEU A 100 -0.33 3.30 28.76
N GLY A 101 0.96 3.17 28.42
CA GLY A 101 1.95 2.55 29.28
C GLY A 101 2.10 3.24 30.64
N LEU A 102 2.08 4.57 30.63
CA LEU A 102 2.15 5.39 31.83
C LEU A 102 0.88 5.23 32.69
N PHE A 103 -0.32 5.24 32.10
CA PHE A 103 -1.56 4.98 32.82
C PHE A 103 -1.60 3.60 33.46
N ILE A 104 -1.16 2.56 32.73
CA ILE A 104 -1.09 1.19 33.28
C ILE A 104 -0.08 1.13 34.43
N SER A 105 1.08 1.78 34.28
CA SER A 105 2.11 1.81 35.33
C SER A 105 1.60 2.49 36.61
N ILE A 106 0.87 3.61 36.47
CA ILE A 106 0.23 4.31 37.59
C ILE A 106 -0.85 3.43 38.23
N ALA A 107 -1.69 2.78 37.43
CA ALA A 107 -2.74 1.89 37.95
C ALA A 107 -2.16 0.74 38.79
N ILE A 108 -1.08 0.11 38.32
CA ILE A 108 -0.38 -0.95 39.07
C ILE A 108 0.22 -0.40 40.37
N ALA A 109 0.83 0.79 40.32
CA ALA A 109 1.43 1.43 41.48
C ALA A 109 0.38 1.80 42.55
N LEU A 110 -0.81 2.25 42.14
CA LEU A 110 -1.94 2.52 43.04
C LEU A 110 -2.46 1.23 43.69
N ILE A 111 -2.69 0.17 42.91
CA ILE A 111 -3.22 -1.10 43.44
C ILE A 111 -2.27 -1.73 44.47
N LYS A 112 -0.96 -1.72 44.22
CA LYS A 112 0.04 -2.30 45.13
C LYS A 112 0.44 -1.36 46.28
N GLY A 113 0.33 -0.05 46.09
CA GLY A 113 0.75 0.97 47.06
C GLY A 113 -0.24 1.23 48.20
N VAL A 114 -1.53 0.95 48.02
CA VAL A 114 -2.58 1.20 49.03
C VAL A 114 -2.39 0.37 50.32
N GLY A 115 -1.69 -0.77 50.26
CA GLY A 115 -1.53 -1.67 51.41
C GLY A 115 -0.34 -1.41 52.35
N LYS A 116 0.61 -0.53 51.99
CA LYS A 116 1.83 -0.29 52.80
C LYS A 116 2.16 1.20 52.88
N GLY A 117 1.59 1.87 53.88
CA GLY A 117 2.04 3.16 54.44
C GLY A 117 2.06 4.35 53.46
N GLY A 118 1.09 5.26 53.62
CA GLY A 118 1.03 6.58 52.96
C GLY A 118 0.83 6.52 51.44
N LEU A 119 -0.20 7.20 50.93
CA LEU A 119 -0.53 7.24 49.49
C LEU A 119 0.67 7.63 48.61
N VAL A 120 1.54 8.51 49.11
CA VAL A 120 2.70 9.01 48.34
C VAL A 120 3.87 8.01 48.42
N SER A 121 4.23 7.55 49.61
CA SER A 121 5.36 6.60 49.80
C SER A 121 5.10 5.21 49.21
N GLY A 122 3.88 4.71 49.30
CA GLY A 122 3.50 3.39 48.77
C GLY A 122 3.52 3.32 47.24
N VAL A 123 3.21 4.44 46.56
CA VAL A 123 3.20 4.54 45.09
C VAL A 123 4.61 4.59 44.53
N PHE A 124 5.50 5.39 45.12
CA PHE A 124 6.90 5.48 44.65
C PHE A 124 7.68 4.17 44.86
N ALA A 125 7.47 3.47 45.98
CA ALA A 125 8.18 2.23 46.27
C ALA A 125 7.76 1.06 45.36
N ASN A 126 6.51 1.05 44.88
CA ASN A 126 5.95 -0.04 44.06
C ASN A 126 5.78 0.34 42.59
N PHE A 127 6.30 1.48 42.15
CA PHE A 127 6.19 1.89 40.77
C PHE A 127 6.94 0.90 39.87
N PRO A 128 6.30 0.29 38.87
CA PRO A 128 6.93 -0.72 38.04
C PRO A 128 7.83 -0.07 36.98
N PHE A 129 8.99 0.45 37.42
CA PHE A 129 9.96 1.15 36.56
C PHE A 129 10.43 0.30 35.38
N LEU A 130 10.65 -1.00 35.59
CA LEU A 130 11.05 -1.94 34.54
C LEU A 130 9.96 -2.04 33.45
N PHE A 131 8.69 -2.09 33.85
CA PHE A 131 7.57 -2.17 32.92
C PHE A 131 7.44 -0.87 32.10
N LEU A 132 7.55 0.29 32.74
CA LEU A 132 7.54 1.58 32.03
C LEU A 132 8.71 1.66 31.04
N PHE A 133 9.91 1.26 31.45
CA PHE A 133 11.09 1.24 30.59
C PHE A 133 10.91 0.31 29.38
N LEU A 134 10.32 -0.86 29.58
CA LEU A 134 10.00 -1.79 28.49
C LEU A 134 8.99 -1.18 27.51
N ILE A 135 7.95 -0.51 27.99
CA ILE A 135 6.97 0.15 27.13
C ILE A 135 7.60 1.34 26.39
N PHE A 136 8.51 2.06 27.02
CA PHE A 136 9.24 3.15 26.36
C PHE A 136 10.07 2.63 25.17
N ILE A 137 10.80 1.53 25.36
CA ILE A 137 11.53 0.85 24.28
C ILE A 137 10.56 0.37 23.18
N LEU A 138 9.44 -0.24 23.58
CA LEU A 138 8.42 -0.71 22.64
C LEU A 138 7.83 0.45 21.83
N SER A 139 7.60 1.60 22.47
CA SER A 139 7.07 2.79 21.82
C SER A 139 8.06 3.35 20.79
N LEU A 140 9.35 3.42 21.13
CA LEU A 140 10.40 3.81 20.18
C LEU A 140 10.50 2.84 18.98
N PHE A 141 10.38 1.54 19.25
CA PHE A 141 10.34 0.53 18.19
C PHE A 141 9.13 0.71 17.26
N LEU A 142 7.94 0.95 17.82
CA LEU A 142 6.72 1.24 17.07
C LEU A 142 6.88 2.49 16.21
N PHE A 143 7.45 3.56 16.76
CA PHE A 143 7.73 4.79 16.02
C PHE A 143 8.59 4.52 14.77
N TYR A 144 9.71 3.81 14.94
CA TYR A 144 10.60 3.46 13.83
C TYR A 144 9.88 2.58 12.79
N PHE A 145 9.10 1.60 13.26
CA PHE A 145 8.34 0.72 12.39
C PHE A 145 7.29 1.49 11.57
N VAL A 146 6.48 2.34 12.20
CA VAL A 146 5.44 3.11 11.51
C VAL A 146 6.05 4.13 10.54
N ASN A 147 7.15 4.79 10.92
CA ASN A 147 7.86 5.71 10.03
C ASN A 147 8.45 5.00 8.80
N GLY A 148 8.91 3.75 8.95
CA GLY A 148 9.37 2.90 7.86
C GLY A 148 8.26 2.24 7.03
N TYR A 149 6.98 2.47 7.35
CA TYR A 149 5.84 1.93 6.60
C TYR A 149 5.73 2.42 5.14
N PRO A 150 5.79 3.74 4.84
CA PRO A 150 5.72 4.23 3.45
C PRO A 150 6.79 3.63 2.54
N ALA A 151 8.03 3.49 3.03
CA ALA A 151 9.11 2.85 2.28
C ALA A 151 8.81 1.40 1.91
N ARG A 152 8.21 0.63 2.84
CA ARG A 152 7.83 -0.77 2.61
C ARG A 152 6.67 -0.87 1.62
N LEU A 153 5.72 0.06 1.70
CA LEU A 153 4.61 0.10 0.76
C LEU A 153 5.11 0.40 -0.65
N ALA A 154 5.97 1.41 -0.83
CA ALA A 154 6.61 1.74 -2.10
C ALA A 154 7.37 0.55 -2.70
N ASN A 155 8.18 -0.14 -1.89
CA ASN A 155 8.91 -1.32 -2.34
C ASN A 155 7.97 -2.47 -2.75
N LYS A 156 6.88 -2.69 -2.02
CA LYS A 156 5.88 -3.71 -2.36
C LYS A 156 5.21 -3.40 -3.71
N TRP A 157 4.84 -2.14 -3.94
CA TRP A 157 4.28 -1.67 -5.21
C TRP A 157 5.26 -1.87 -6.37
N ARG A 158 6.50 -1.43 -6.21
CA ARG A 158 7.57 -1.58 -7.20
C ARG A 158 7.83 -3.05 -7.55
N LEU A 159 7.87 -3.94 -6.55
CA LEU A 159 8.08 -5.37 -6.76
C LEU A 159 6.91 -6.01 -7.52
N LYS A 160 5.67 -5.66 -7.16
CA LYS A 160 4.48 -6.15 -7.87
C LYS A 160 4.47 -5.70 -9.34
N ALA A 161 4.69 -4.41 -9.59
CA ALA A 161 4.75 -3.88 -10.95
C ALA A 161 5.84 -4.57 -11.78
N SER A 162 7.05 -4.73 -11.22
CA SER A 162 8.16 -5.41 -11.91
C SER A 162 7.86 -6.89 -12.19
N SER A 163 7.18 -7.60 -11.29
CA SER A 163 6.81 -8.99 -11.51
C SER A 163 5.76 -9.18 -12.61
N GLN A 164 4.90 -8.17 -12.81
CA GLN A 164 3.81 -8.19 -13.80
C GLN A 164 4.23 -7.65 -15.17
N MET A 165 5.32 -6.90 -15.26
CA MET A 165 5.84 -6.39 -16.53
C MET A 165 6.24 -7.52 -17.50
N VAL A 166 6.81 -8.61 -16.99
CA VAL A 166 7.24 -9.76 -17.81
C VAL A 166 6.04 -10.46 -18.46
N PRO A 167 5.01 -10.92 -17.72
CA PRO A 167 3.83 -11.52 -18.34
C PRO A 167 3.08 -10.52 -19.23
N ALA A 168 3.04 -9.23 -18.89
CA ALA A 168 2.42 -8.20 -19.73
C ALA A 168 3.03 -8.16 -21.15
N LEU A 169 4.36 -8.11 -21.24
CA LEU A 169 5.06 -8.14 -22.52
C LEU A 169 4.79 -9.46 -23.28
N LEU A 170 4.74 -10.59 -22.57
CA LEU A 170 4.44 -11.88 -23.18
C LEU A 170 3.04 -11.91 -23.79
N TYR A 171 2.02 -11.44 -23.06
CA TYR A 171 0.64 -11.38 -23.55
C TYR A 171 0.52 -10.51 -24.80
N VAL A 172 1.11 -9.31 -24.78
CA VAL A 172 1.08 -8.39 -25.92
C VAL A 172 1.78 -8.99 -27.15
N VAL A 173 2.99 -9.53 -26.97
CA VAL A 173 3.79 -10.08 -28.09
C VAL A 173 3.14 -11.33 -28.68
N VAL A 174 2.59 -12.22 -27.87
CA VAL A 174 1.91 -13.43 -28.35
C VAL A 174 0.64 -13.05 -29.12
N TYR A 175 -0.17 -12.12 -28.60
CA TYR A 175 -1.37 -11.65 -29.31
C TYR A 175 -1.02 -11.00 -30.65
N MET A 176 -0.01 -10.13 -30.66
CA MET A 176 0.46 -9.44 -31.88
C MET A 176 1.00 -10.39 -32.95
N ARG A 177 1.53 -11.56 -32.55
CA ARG A 177 1.98 -12.61 -33.50
C ARG A 177 0.81 -13.21 -34.28
N HIS A 178 -0.37 -13.35 -33.67
CA HIS A 178 -1.56 -13.87 -34.35
C HIS A 178 -2.29 -12.80 -35.15
N THR A 179 -2.46 -11.61 -34.57
CA THR A 179 -3.10 -10.47 -35.23
C THR A 179 -2.36 -9.18 -34.93
N SER A 180 -1.92 -8.48 -35.97
CA SER A 180 -1.13 -7.24 -35.86
C SER A 180 -1.99 -6.03 -35.47
N ASN A 181 -2.67 -6.09 -34.32
CA ASN A 181 -3.45 -4.99 -33.75
C ASN A 181 -3.06 -4.77 -32.28
N LEU A 182 -2.41 -3.62 -32.03
CA LEU A 182 -1.89 -3.25 -30.71
C LEU A 182 -3.03 -2.96 -29.71
N GLU A 183 -4.12 -2.33 -30.15
CA GLU A 183 -5.27 -2.02 -29.29
C GLU A 183 -5.92 -3.31 -28.78
N LYS A 184 -6.11 -4.31 -29.63
CA LYS A 184 -6.65 -5.60 -29.17
C LYS A 184 -5.66 -6.35 -28.26
N ALA A 185 -4.36 -6.23 -28.52
CA ALA A 185 -3.32 -6.86 -27.72
C ALA A 185 -3.23 -6.29 -26.30
N ILE A 186 -3.29 -4.96 -26.16
CA ILE A 186 -3.26 -4.31 -24.84
C ILE A 186 -4.59 -4.58 -24.10
N ALA A 187 -5.73 -4.68 -24.82
CA ALA A 187 -7.03 -4.96 -24.21
C ALA A 187 -7.04 -6.37 -23.60
N PHE A 188 -6.60 -7.35 -24.39
CA PHE A 188 -6.40 -8.72 -23.94
C PHE A 188 -5.45 -8.82 -22.75
N ALA A 189 -4.33 -8.08 -22.77
CA ALA A 189 -3.41 -8.04 -21.64
C ALA A 189 -4.08 -7.47 -20.38
N SER A 190 -4.87 -6.40 -20.50
CA SER A 190 -5.55 -5.75 -19.38
C SER A 190 -6.60 -6.62 -18.68
N GLU A 191 -7.17 -7.59 -19.39
CA GLU A 191 -8.13 -8.56 -18.83
C GLU A 191 -7.46 -9.75 -18.13
N HIS A 192 -6.24 -10.11 -18.55
CA HIS A 192 -5.53 -11.30 -18.09
C HIS A 192 -4.39 -11.01 -17.10
N LEU A 193 -4.03 -9.74 -16.93
CA LEU A 193 -3.09 -9.28 -15.91
C LEU A 193 -3.76 -9.10 -14.56
N GLU A 194 -3.03 -9.40 -13.49
CA GLU A 194 -3.43 -9.04 -12.13
C GLU A 194 -3.16 -7.54 -11.85
N TYR A 195 -3.86 -6.96 -10.86
CA TYR A 195 -3.54 -5.62 -10.34
C TYR A 195 -2.13 -5.58 -9.75
N PRO A 196 -1.34 -4.49 -9.90
CA PRO A 196 -1.73 -3.15 -10.37
C PRO A 196 -1.65 -2.85 -11.87
N LEU A 197 -0.86 -3.59 -12.66
CA LEU A 197 -0.53 -3.17 -14.04
C LEU A 197 -1.73 -3.23 -15.01
N ALA A 198 -2.70 -4.10 -14.73
CA ALA A 198 -3.96 -4.16 -15.49
C ALA A 198 -4.72 -2.82 -15.49
N LEU A 199 -4.67 -2.09 -14.36
CA LEU A 199 -5.32 -0.79 -14.20
C LEU A 199 -4.68 0.27 -15.11
N ASP A 200 -3.35 0.27 -15.20
CA ASP A 200 -2.59 1.22 -16.04
C ASP A 200 -2.92 1.03 -17.53
N PHE A 201 -3.05 -0.21 -17.99
CA PHE A 201 -3.46 -0.49 -19.37
C PHE A 201 -4.89 -0.06 -19.67
N LYS A 202 -5.83 -0.28 -18.75
CA LYS A 202 -7.21 0.22 -18.91
C LYS A 202 -7.25 1.75 -18.92
N LYS A 203 -6.40 2.41 -18.13
CA LYS A 203 -6.27 3.87 -18.13
C LYS A 203 -5.76 4.39 -19.47
N ILE A 204 -4.76 3.75 -20.06
CA ILE A 204 -4.27 4.10 -21.41
C ILE A 204 -5.40 3.99 -22.44
N PHE A 205 -6.21 2.92 -22.42
CA PHE A 205 -7.37 2.81 -23.30
C PHE A 205 -8.37 3.93 -23.11
N TYR A 206 -8.66 4.27 -21.85
CA TYR A 206 -9.57 5.35 -21.52
C TYR A 206 -9.08 6.69 -22.08
N GLU A 207 -7.81 7.03 -21.87
CA GLU A 207 -7.21 8.28 -22.37
C GLU A 207 -7.24 8.36 -23.91
N VAL A 208 -6.93 7.24 -24.58
CA VAL A 208 -7.01 7.13 -26.05
C VAL A 208 -8.45 7.30 -26.55
N SER A 209 -9.42 6.64 -25.91
CA SER A 209 -10.84 6.72 -26.31
C SER A 209 -11.45 8.11 -26.13
N LEU A 210 -10.96 8.87 -25.14
CA LEU A 210 -11.36 10.26 -24.92
C LEU A 210 -10.61 11.26 -25.82
N GLY A 211 -9.62 10.82 -26.61
CA GLY A 211 -8.76 11.70 -27.39
C GLY A 211 -7.94 12.68 -26.54
N LYS A 212 -7.85 12.44 -25.23
CA LYS A 212 -7.06 13.26 -24.31
C LYS A 212 -5.67 12.64 -24.22
N PHE A 213 -4.82 12.97 -25.17
CA PHE A 213 -3.39 12.77 -25.00
C PHE A 213 -2.93 13.73 -23.91
N SER A 214 -2.69 13.22 -22.69
CA SER A 214 -2.01 13.99 -21.66
C SER A 214 -0.65 14.40 -22.24
N SER A 215 -0.50 15.69 -22.52
CA SER A 215 0.81 16.29 -22.71
C SER A 215 1.49 16.54 -21.37
#